data_AF-A0A6A3MFT3-F1
#
_entry.id   AF-A0A6A3MFT3-F1
#
_cell.length_a   1.000
_cell.length_b   1.000
_cell.length_c   1.000
_cell.angle_alpha   90.00
_cell.angle_beta   90.00
_cell.angle_gamma   90.00
#
_symmetry.space_group_name_H-M   'P 1'
#
loop_
_entity.id
_entity.type
_entity.pdbx_description
1 polymer ?
#
loop_
_entity_poly.entity_id
_entity_poly.type
_entity_poly.pdbx_seq_one_letter_code
_entity_poly.pdbx_strand_id
1 'polypeptide(L)'
;MVVAERGEEEAKEGRVAVEGWKVREQLEKEGLLRTPVERAVFEVQESYAASWPARDVVDAFELMLDAGKADLFLVMEPGELRDLWLKKQLRQMHRAAGKH
;
A
#
# COMPACT_ATOMS: atom_id res chain seq x y z
N MET A 1 18.45 48.91 20.78
CA MET A 1 19.22 48.48 19.60
C MET A 1 18.89 47.01 19.40
N VAL A 2 18.17 46.71 18.32
CA VAL A 2 17.63 45.38 18.00
C VAL A 2 18.69 44.63 17.21
N VAL A 3 19.10 43.45 17.66
CA VAL A 3 19.79 42.47 16.83
C VAL A 3 19.18 41.11 17.12
N ALA A 4 18.55 40.57 16.07
CA ALA A 4 17.99 39.24 15.97
C ALA A 4 19.10 38.19 15.82
N GLU A 5 18.81 36.96 16.20
CA GLU A 5 19.28 35.68 15.63
C GLU A 5 18.92 34.58 16.63
N ARG A 6 18.45 33.38 16.29
CA ARG A 6 17.90 32.78 15.08
C ARG A 6 17.32 31.48 15.64
N GLY A 7 15.99 31.33 15.62
CA GLY A 7 15.36 30.10 16.10
C GLY A 7 15.73 28.97 15.16
N GLU A 8 16.53 28.02 15.64
CA GLU A 8 16.71 26.73 14.96
C GLU A 8 15.42 25.94 15.15
N GLU A 9 14.51 26.10 14.19
CA GLU A 9 13.50 25.10 13.89
C GLU A 9 14.23 23.82 13.47
N GLU A 10 14.45 22.94 14.43
CA GLU A 10 14.60 21.52 14.12
C GLU A 10 13.31 21.06 13.47
N ALA A 11 13.33 21.04 12.13
CA ALA A 11 12.38 20.34 11.30
C ALA A 11 12.42 18.87 11.71
N LYS A 12 11.58 18.51 12.69
CA LYS A 12 11.17 17.14 12.95
C LYS A 12 10.45 16.70 11.69
N GLU A 13 11.23 16.08 10.83
CA GLU A 13 10.81 15.28 9.69
C GLU A 13 9.59 14.50 10.13
N GLY A 14 8.43 14.98 9.67
CA GLY A 14 7.15 14.42 9.99
C GLY A 14 7.11 13.03 9.40
N ARG A 15 7.53 12.04 10.19
CA ARG A 15 6.94 10.72 10.14
C ARG A 15 5.46 10.98 10.32
N VAL A 16 4.74 11.03 9.22
CA VAL A 16 3.30 10.86 9.21
C VAL A 16 3.08 9.43 9.65
N ALA A 17 3.22 9.19 10.96
CA ALA A 17 2.58 8.07 11.60
C ALA A 17 1.10 8.33 11.36
N VAL A 18 0.53 7.60 10.42
CA VAL A 18 -0.91 7.64 10.19
C VAL A 18 -1.55 6.99 11.42
N GLU A 19 -1.68 7.77 12.50
CA GLU A 19 -2.37 7.37 13.72
C GLU A 19 -3.83 7.12 13.35
N GLY A 20 -4.21 5.84 13.27
CA GLY A 20 -5.60 5.44 13.04
C GLY A 20 -5.83 4.24 12.13
N TRP A 21 -4.81 3.51 11.72
CA TRP A 21 -5.02 2.28 10.96
C TRP A 21 -5.29 1.11 11.91
N LYS A 22 -6.42 0.44 11.72
CA LYS A 22 -6.78 -0.76 12.48
C LYS A 22 -5.79 -1.87 12.15
N VAL A 23 -5.32 -2.57 13.17
CA VAL A 23 -4.41 -3.71 13.02
C VAL A 23 -5.19 -4.89 12.41
N ARG A 24 -4.52 -5.76 11.65
CA ARG A 24 -5.09 -6.98 11.03
C ARG A 24 -6.09 -7.71 11.94
N GLU A 25 -5.71 -7.98 13.18
CA GLU A 25 -6.53 -8.69 14.17
C GLU A 25 -7.85 -7.95 14.47
N GLN A 26 -7.83 -6.62 14.51
CA GLN A 26 -9.04 -5.81 14.70
C GLN A 26 -9.96 -5.88 13.48
N LEU A 27 -9.40 -5.87 12.28
CA LEU A 27 -10.17 -5.97 11.04
C LEU A 27 -10.78 -7.36 10.85
N GLU A 28 -10.07 -8.43 11.20
CA GLU A 28 -10.60 -9.79 11.21
C GLU A 28 -11.75 -9.92 12.22
N LYS A 29 -11.58 -9.38 13.44
CA LYS A 29 -12.61 -9.40 14.49
C LYS A 29 -13.87 -8.62 14.12
N GLU A 30 -13.73 -7.49 13.45
CA GLU A 30 -14.84 -6.70 12.92
C GLU A 30 -15.44 -7.31 11.65
N GLY A 31 -14.80 -8.33 11.08
CA GLY A 31 -15.26 -8.98 9.86
C GLY A 31 -15.08 -8.11 8.61
N LEU A 32 -14.13 -7.20 8.62
CA LEU A 32 -13.74 -6.38 7.47
C LEU A 32 -12.71 -7.06 6.56
N LEU A 33 -12.22 -8.24 6.95
CA LEU A 33 -11.33 -9.11 6.17
C LEU A 33 -12.01 -10.44 5.83
N ARG A 34 -13.26 -10.38 5.35
CA ARG A 34 -14.07 -11.59 5.08
C ARG A 34 -13.84 -12.15 3.69
N THR A 35 -13.54 -11.30 2.73
CA THR A 35 -13.33 -11.70 1.34
C THR A 35 -11.84 -11.78 1.00
N PRO A 36 -11.45 -12.56 -0.01
CA PRO A 36 -10.10 -12.51 -0.56
C PRO A 36 -9.67 -11.11 -1.00
N VAL A 37 -10.60 -10.35 -1.59
CA VAL A 37 -10.36 -8.97 -2.04
C VAL A 37 -9.94 -8.08 -0.88
N GLU A 38 -10.73 -8.04 0.20
CA GLU A 38 -10.43 -7.22 1.39
C GLU A 38 -9.09 -7.61 2.02
N ARG A 39 -8.82 -8.92 2.15
CA ARG A 39 -7.54 -9.45 2.66
C ARG A 39 -6.36 -9.06 1.79
N ALA A 40 -6.51 -9.15 0.47
CA ALA A 40 -5.44 -8.82 -0.46
C ALA A 40 -5.16 -7.32 -0.49
N VAL A 41 -6.18 -6.46 -0.46
CA VAL A 41 -6.01 -5.00 -0.37
C VAL A 41 -5.26 -4.64 0.90
N PHE A 42 -5.65 -5.21 2.04
CA PHE A 42 -4.99 -4.96 3.30
C PHE A 42 -3.52 -5.44 3.30
N GLU A 43 -3.26 -6.62 2.77
CA GLU A 43 -1.91 -7.16 2.63
C GLU A 43 -1.03 -6.29 1.70
N VAL A 44 -1.59 -5.73 0.62
CA VAL A 44 -0.89 -4.76 -0.23
C VAL A 44 -0.55 -3.50 0.55
N GLN A 45 -1.49 -3.00 1.35
CA GLN A 45 -1.29 -1.82 2.18
C GLN A 45 -0.17 -2.05 3.21
N GLU A 46 -0.19 -3.17 3.94
CA GLU A 46 0.86 -3.49 4.92
C GLU A 46 2.23 -3.72 4.27
N SER A 47 2.27 -4.41 3.12
CA SER A 47 3.53 -4.84 2.50
C SER A 47 4.21 -3.73 1.68
N TYR A 48 3.43 -2.84 1.06
CA TYR A 48 3.96 -1.97 0.00
C TYR A 48 3.70 -0.48 0.21
N ALA A 49 2.72 -0.07 1.03
CA ALA A 49 2.36 1.36 1.15
C ALA A 49 3.52 2.25 1.63
N ALA A 50 4.44 1.69 2.43
CA ALA A 50 5.60 2.42 2.94
C ALA A 50 6.79 2.48 1.96
N SER A 51 6.86 1.57 0.99
CA SER A 51 8.06 1.35 0.16
C SER A 51 7.84 1.59 -1.34
N TRP A 52 6.59 1.59 -1.81
CA TRP A 52 6.24 1.76 -3.22
C TRP A 52 5.67 3.14 -3.51
N PRO A 53 5.74 3.62 -4.77
CA PRO A 53 5.06 4.85 -5.18
C PRO A 53 3.55 4.76 -4.93
N ALA A 54 2.94 5.82 -4.39
CA ALA A 54 1.51 5.84 -4.06
C ALA A 54 0.60 5.44 -5.24
N ARG A 55 0.97 5.84 -6.47
CA ARG A 55 0.25 5.45 -7.69
C ARG A 55 0.23 3.93 -7.89
N ASP A 56 1.38 3.26 -7.74
CA ASP A 56 1.48 1.82 -7.91
C ASP A 56 0.70 1.06 -6.83
N VAL A 57 0.64 1.61 -5.61
CA VAL A 57 -0.16 1.05 -4.51
C VAL A 57 -1.66 1.18 -4.81
N VAL A 58 -2.12 2.33 -5.29
CA VAL A 58 -3.52 2.52 -5.70
C VAL A 58 -3.89 1.59 -6.85
N ASP A 59 -3.03 1.50 -7.87
CA ASP A 59 -3.24 0.60 -9.00
C ASP A 59 -3.25 -0.87 -8.54
N ALA A 60 -2.46 -1.22 -7.51
CA ALA A 60 -2.52 -2.55 -6.90
C ALA A 60 -3.83 -2.80 -6.13
N PHE A 61 -4.42 -1.78 -5.50
CA PHE A 61 -5.75 -1.91 -4.90
C PHE A 61 -6.81 -2.20 -5.97
N GLU A 62 -6.79 -1.47 -7.10
CA GLU A 62 -7.69 -1.74 -8.22
C GLU A 62 -7.51 -3.17 -8.76
N LEU A 63 -6.26 -3.64 -8.86
CA LEU A 63 -5.95 -5.00 -9.27
C LEU A 63 -6.56 -6.05 -8.33
N MET A 64 -6.54 -5.81 -7.01
CA MET A 64 -7.08 -6.74 -6.01
C MET A 64 -8.62 -6.80 -6.00
N LEU A 65 -9.32 -5.90 -6.68
CA LEU A 65 -10.77 -6.02 -6.87
C LEU A 65 -11.16 -7.24 -7.73
N ASP A 66 -10.20 -7.77 -8.51
CA ASP A 66 -10.33 -9.07 -9.17
C ASP A 66 -10.09 -10.19 -8.14
N ALA A 67 -11.16 -10.88 -7.76
CA ALA A 67 -11.10 -11.94 -6.75
C ALA A 67 -10.10 -13.07 -7.08
N GLY A 68 -9.96 -13.43 -8.36
CA GLY A 68 -9.02 -14.48 -8.77
C GLY A 68 -7.56 -14.04 -8.63
N LYS A 69 -7.28 -12.76 -8.92
CA LYS A 69 -5.95 -12.17 -8.68
C LYS A 69 -5.67 -11.97 -7.20
N ALA A 70 -6.66 -11.58 -6.41
CA ALA A 70 -6.56 -11.45 -4.97
C ALA A 70 -6.23 -12.80 -4.31
N ASP A 71 -6.93 -13.87 -4.69
CA ASP A 71 -6.63 -15.22 -4.21
C ASP A 71 -5.22 -15.66 -4.59
N LEU A 72 -4.81 -15.47 -5.85
CA LEU A 72 -3.46 -15.81 -6.28
C LEU A 72 -2.39 -15.03 -5.51
N PHE A 73 -2.62 -13.74 -5.28
CA PHE A 73 -1.72 -12.87 -4.51
C PHE A 73 -1.56 -13.36 -3.06
N LEU A 74 -2.67 -13.73 -2.40
CA LEU A 74 -2.67 -14.23 -1.02
C LEU A 74 -1.99 -15.59 -0.86
N VAL A 75 -2.05 -16.45 -1.88
CA VAL A 75 -1.43 -17.80 -1.84
C VAL A 75 0.08 -17.76 -2.07
N MET A 76 0.57 -16.81 -2.88
CA MET A 76 2.02 -16.66 -3.08
C MET A 76 2.68 -16.20 -1.80
N GLU A 77 3.82 -16.77 -1.41
CA GLU A 77 4.58 -16.30 -0.23
C GLU A 77 5.06 -14.84 -0.41
N PRO A 78 5.09 -14.02 0.66
CA PRO A 78 5.68 -12.69 0.59
C PRO A 78 7.14 -12.77 0.14
N GLY A 79 7.53 -11.94 -0.84
CA GLY A 79 8.90 -11.90 -1.34
C GLY A 79 8.99 -11.58 -2.84
N GLU A 80 10.18 -11.78 -3.40
CA GLU A 80 10.52 -11.32 -4.75
C GLU A 80 9.59 -11.84 -5.84
N LEU A 81 9.14 -13.10 -5.73
CA LEU A 81 8.20 -13.68 -6.70
C LEU A 81 6.86 -12.93 -6.71
N ARG A 82 6.30 -12.66 -5.53
CA ARG A 82 5.04 -11.92 -5.37
C ARG A 82 5.18 -10.50 -5.91
N ASP A 83 6.29 -9.84 -5.60
CA ASP A 83 6.59 -8.49 -6.06
C ASP A 83 6.73 -8.40 -7.58
N LEU A 84 7.44 -9.36 -8.19
CA LEU A 84 7.63 -9.43 -9.64
C LEU A 84 6.31 -9.70 -10.36
N TRP A 85 5.49 -10.59 -9.82
CA TRP A 85 4.15 -10.84 -10.35
C TRP A 85 3.29 -9.58 -10.28
N LEU A 86 3.27 -8.88 -9.14
CA LEU A 86 2.47 -7.67 -8.95
C LEU A 86 2.92 -6.57 -9.93
N LYS A 87 4.23 -6.31 -10.03
CA LYS A 87 4.80 -5.36 -11.02
C LYS A 87 4.45 -5.75 -12.46
N LYS A 88 4.41 -7.04 -12.78
CA LYS A 88 4.00 -7.51 -14.12
C LYS A 88 2.52 -7.19 -14.38
N GLN A 89 1.64 -7.41 -13.41
CA GLN A 89 0.21 -7.09 -13.54
C GLN A 89 -0.02 -5.59 -13.72
N LEU A 90 0.62 -4.74 -12.92
CA LEU A 90 0.49 -3.28 -13.02
C LEU A 90 0.91 -2.77 -14.41
N ARG A 91 2.05 -3.25 -14.94
CA ARG A 91 2.48 -2.92 -16.30
C ARG A 91 1.47 -3.34 -17.37
N GLN A 92 0.81 -4.49 -17.21
CA GLN A 92 -0.22 -4.93 -18.16
C GLN A 92 -1.45 -4.03 -18.09
N MET A 93 -1.85 -3.64 -16.88
CA MET A 93 -2.97 -2.73 -16.66
C MET A 93 -2.72 -1.34 -17.27
N HIS A 94 -1.52 -0.78 -17.08
CA HIS A 94 -1.14 0.51 -17.68
C HIS A 94 -1.15 0.48 -19.20
N ARG A 95 -0.64 -0.61 -19.79
CA ARG A 95 -0.68 -0.82 -21.25
C ARG A 95 -2.12 -0.91 -21.77
N ALA A 96 -3.00 -1.63 -21.07
CA ALA A 96 -4.40 -1.74 -21.46
C ALA A 96 -5.15 -0.41 -21.34
N ALA A 97 -4.77 0.43 -20.36
CA ALA A 97 -5.36 1.75 -20.14
C ALA A 97 -4.80 2.86 -21.04
N GLY A 98 -3.80 2.56 -21.90
CA GLY A 98 -3.14 3.56 -22.74
C GLY A 98 -2.35 4.63 -21.95
N LYS A 99 -2.05 4.37 -20.68
CA LYS A 99 -1.30 5.27 -19.81
C LYS A 99 0.19 4.92 -19.93
N HIS A 100 0.95 5.74 -20.65
CA HIS A 100 2.42 5.67 -20.73
C HIS A 100 3.07 6.55 -19.66
#